data_AF-A0A0F9KJH3-F1
#
_entry.id   AF-A0A0F9KJH3-F1
#
_cell.length_a   1.000
_cell.length_b   1.000
_cell.length_c   1.000
_cell.angle_alpha   90.00
_cell.angle_beta   90.00
_cell.angle_gamma   90.00
#
_symmetry.space_group_name_H-M   'P 1'
#
loop_
_entity.id
_entity.type
_entity.pdbx_description
1 polymer ?
#
loop_
_entity_poly.entity_id
_entity_poly.type
_entity_poly.pdbx_seq_one_letter_code
_entity_poly.pdbx_strand_id
1 'polypeptide(L)'
;MDDEFVTITELIMEHCKKHHYSQEYTAYWLRNWHCVICGNISAPPHHIVTRGAGGTDDERNLLALCTTHHTEIHQIGIQTFGNKYLGTKEAIVAAIDKEKVGLS
;
A
#
# COMPACT_ATOMS: atom_id res chain seq x y z
N MET A 1 -16.11 0.19 -20.79
CA MET A 1 -15.62 0.41 -19.42
C MET A 1 -16.35 -0.62 -18.59
N ASP A 2 -15.63 -1.62 -18.10
CA ASP A 2 -16.24 -2.84 -17.54
C ASP A 2 -16.96 -2.55 -16.21
N ASP A 3 -18.12 -3.16 -15.99
CA ASP A 3 -18.98 -2.94 -14.81
C ASP A 3 -18.24 -3.22 -13.48
N GLU A 4 -17.26 -4.13 -13.51
CA GLU A 4 -16.38 -4.42 -12.37
C GLU A 4 -15.53 -3.21 -11.95
N PHE A 5 -15.00 -2.46 -12.93
CA PHE A 5 -14.20 -1.26 -12.66
C PHE A 5 -15.03 -0.16 -11.99
N VAL A 6 -16.26 0.05 -12.47
CA VAL A 6 -17.18 1.04 -11.88
C VAL A 6 -17.49 0.69 -10.43
N THR A 7 -17.82 -0.57 -10.17
CA THR A 7 -18.17 -1.06 -8.83
C THR A 7 -17.01 -0.90 -7.83
N ILE A 8 -15.78 -1.24 -8.22
CA ILE A 8 -14.61 -1.12 -7.35
C ILE A 8 -14.30 0.34 -7.01
N THR A 9 -14.42 1.23 -8.00
CA THR A 9 -14.17 2.66 -7.83
C THR A 9 -15.13 3.25 -6.79
N GLU A 10 -16.42 2.93 -6.87
CA GLU A 10 -17.43 3.38 -5.91
C GLU A 10 -17.15 2.86 -4.49
N LEU A 11 -16.79 1.58 -4.35
CA LEU A 11 -16.45 0.99 -3.05
C LEU A 11 -15.24 1.66 -2.40
N ILE A 12 -14.19 1.93 -3.17
CA ILE A 12 -12.99 2.64 -2.68
C ILE A 12 -13.37 4.06 -2.24
N MET A 13 -14.14 4.77 -3.05
CA MET A 13 -14.56 6.15 -2.76
C MET A 13 -15.39 6.23 -1.48
N GLU A 14 -16.39 5.36 -1.32
CA GLU A 14 -17.23 5.33 -0.12
C GLU A 14 -16.43 4.94 1.13
N HIS A 15 -15.51 3.98 1.02
CA HIS A 15 -14.61 3.63 2.11
C HIS A 15 -13.74 4.83 2.52
N CYS A 16 -13.10 5.49 1.56
CA CYS A 16 -12.23 6.63 1.84
C CYS A 16 -12.96 7.80 2.47
N LYS A 17 -14.17 8.08 1.99
CA LYS A 17 -15.05 9.11 2.55
C LYS A 17 -15.45 8.79 3.99
N LYS A 18 -15.82 7.53 4.27
CA LYS A 18 -16.20 7.07 5.61
C LYS A 18 -15.05 7.19 6.62
N HIS A 19 -13.82 6.90 6.19
CA HIS A 19 -12.63 6.92 7.06
C HIS A 19 -11.85 8.23 7.01
N HIS A 20 -12.34 9.22 6.27
CA HIS A 20 -11.72 10.53 6.09
C HIS A 20 -10.26 10.45 5.60
N TYR A 21 -9.98 9.54 4.67
CA TYR A 21 -8.67 9.50 4.01
C TYR A 21 -8.45 10.73 3.13
N SER A 22 -7.18 11.11 2.96
CA SER A 22 -6.77 12.25 2.14
C SER A 22 -7.04 12.00 0.65
N GLN A 23 -7.08 13.09 -0.13
CA GLN A 23 -7.25 13.00 -1.58
C GLN A 23 -6.10 12.23 -2.23
N GLU A 24 -4.87 12.40 -1.72
CA GLU A 24 -3.66 11.72 -2.18
C GLU A 24 -3.77 10.21 -1.96
N TYR A 25 -4.19 9.79 -0.76
CA TYR A 25 -4.40 8.37 -0.42
C TYR A 25 -5.50 7.74 -1.29
N THR A 26 -6.64 8.42 -1.43
CA THR A 26 -7.74 7.94 -2.27
C THR A 26 -7.32 7.85 -3.73
N ALA A 27 -6.65 8.86 -4.27
CA ALA A 27 -6.19 8.86 -5.65
C ALA A 27 -5.16 7.75 -5.90
N TYR A 28 -4.26 7.48 -4.94
CA TYR A 28 -3.34 6.35 -5.03
C TYR A 28 -4.09 5.02 -5.11
N TRP A 29 -5.08 4.77 -4.24
CA TRP A 29 -5.82 3.51 -4.24
C TRP A 29 -6.61 3.30 -5.52
N LEU A 30 -7.28 4.35 -6.04
CA LEU A 30 -8.00 4.27 -7.31
C LEU A 30 -7.09 3.91 -8.49
N ARG A 31 -5.86 4.47 -8.53
CA ARG A 31 -4.87 4.13 -9.57
C ARG A 31 -4.28 2.73 -9.38
N ASN A 32 -4.18 2.26 -8.14
CA ASN A 32 -3.49 1.03 -7.75
C ASN A 32 -4.44 0.08 -7.00
N TRP A 33 -5.58 -0.25 -7.59
CA TRP A 33 -6.58 -1.11 -6.96
C TRP A 33 -6.23 -2.61 -7.03
N HIS A 34 -5.10 -2.97 -7.63
CA HIS A 34 -4.55 -4.32 -7.64
C HIS A 34 -3.31 -4.44 -6.76
N CYS A 35 -3.16 -5.59 -6.13
CA CYS A 35 -2.02 -5.94 -5.31
C CYS A 35 -0.75 -6.02 -6.15
N VAL A 36 0.28 -5.29 -5.76
CA VAL A 36 1.58 -5.27 -6.46
C VAL A 36 2.31 -6.62 -6.42
N ILE A 37 1.89 -7.56 -5.56
CA ILE A 37 2.50 -8.89 -5.44
C ILE A 37 1.82 -9.93 -6.32
N CYS A 38 0.49 -9.99 -6.30
CA CYS A 38 -0.26 -11.08 -6.93
C CYS A 38 -1.39 -10.64 -7.88
N GLY A 39 -1.62 -9.33 -8.03
CA GLY A 39 -2.67 -8.81 -8.92
C GLY A 39 -4.10 -8.91 -8.37
N ASN A 40 -4.35 -9.53 -7.21
CA ASN A 40 -5.70 -9.52 -6.60
C ASN A 40 -6.13 -8.12 -6.16
N ILE A 41 -7.43 -7.89 -5.96
CA ILE A 41 -7.95 -6.60 -5.47
C ILE A 41 -7.23 -6.18 -4.17
N SER A 42 -6.76 -4.93 -4.15
CA SER A 42 -6.08 -4.34 -3.01
C SER A 42 -7.06 -4.01 -1.89
N ALA A 43 -6.63 -4.27 -0.66
CA ALA A 43 -7.19 -3.67 0.55
C ALA A 43 -6.78 -2.17 0.62
N PRO A 44 -7.20 -1.41 1.66
CA PRO A 44 -6.68 -0.05 1.85
C PRO A 44 -5.15 -0.02 1.78
N PRO A 45 -4.54 0.92 1.04
CA PRO A 45 -3.10 1.04 0.88
C PRO A 45 -2.35 0.97 2.21
N HIS A 46 -1.28 0.19 2.23
CA HIS A 46 -0.41 0.02 3.38
C HIS A 46 0.66 1.12 3.40
N HIS A 47 0.79 1.82 4.53
CA HIS A 47 1.87 2.78 4.76
C HIS A 47 3.20 2.08 5.06
N ILE A 48 4.25 2.34 4.27
CA ILE A 48 5.61 1.82 4.52
C ILE A 48 6.17 2.39 5.84
N VAL A 49 6.15 3.71 5.99
CA VAL A 49 6.34 4.42 7.25
C VAL A 49 4.98 4.77 7.81
N THR A 50 4.67 4.29 9.02
CA THR A 50 3.35 4.50 9.63
C THR A 50 3.08 5.98 9.91
N ARG A 51 1.79 6.38 9.92
CA ARG A 51 1.38 7.76 10.25
C ARG A 51 1.90 8.21 11.62
N GLY A 52 1.87 7.32 12.62
CA GLY A 52 2.36 7.60 13.97
C GLY A 52 3.88 7.84 14.04
N ALA A 53 4.64 7.33 13.07
CA ALA A 53 6.07 7.58 12.91
C ALA A 53 6.38 8.77 11.96
N GLY A 54 5.37 9.56 11.58
CA GLY A 54 5.52 10.71 10.68
C GLY A 54 5.40 10.37 9.19
N GLY A 55 5.00 9.15 8.82
CA GLY A 55 4.75 8.79 7.43
C GLY A 55 3.56 9.53 6.84
N THR A 56 3.69 9.92 5.57
CA THR A 56 2.69 10.72 4.83
C THR A 56 1.86 9.83 3.88
N ASP A 57 0.83 10.42 3.27
CA ASP A 57 0.06 9.79 2.19
C ASP A 57 0.70 9.98 0.79
N ASP A 58 1.97 10.35 0.75
CA ASP A 58 2.74 10.39 -0.48
C ASP A 58 2.77 8.99 -1.11
N GLU A 59 2.58 8.89 -2.43
CA GLU A 59 2.50 7.60 -3.12
C GLU A 59 3.76 6.75 -2.96
N ARG A 60 4.93 7.36 -2.72
CA ARG A 60 6.18 6.63 -2.43
C ARG A 60 6.14 5.93 -1.08
N ASN A 61 5.27 6.35 -0.16
CA ASN A 61 5.09 5.76 1.16
C ASN A 61 3.92 4.76 1.22
N LEU A 62 3.28 4.46 0.08
CA LEU A 62 2.11 3.57 0.02
C LEU A 62 2.40 2.31 -0.80
N LEU A 63 1.81 1.20 -0.39
CA LEU A 63 1.80 -0.06 -1.13
C LEU A 63 0.36 -0.58 -1.31
N ALA A 64 -0.03 -0.89 -2.54
CA ALA A 64 -1.28 -1.59 -2.82
C ALA A 64 -1.10 -3.09 -2.58
N LEU A 65 -1.73 -3.61 -1.51
CA LEU A 65 -1.64 -5.01 -1.10
C LEU A 65 -3.05 -5.59 -0.92
N CYS A 66 -3.29 -6.80 -1.41
CA CYS A 66 -4.50 -7.55 -1.05
C CYS A 66 -4.45 -7.90 0.44
N THR A 67 -5.60 -8.25 1.04
CA THR A 67 -5.70 -8.56 2.48
C THR A 67 -4.68 -9.60 2.95
N THR A 68 -4.38 -10.62 2.14
CA THR A 68 -3.38 -11.66 2.46
C THR A 68 -1.98 -11.07 2.61
N HIS A 69 -1.49 -10.36 1.60
CA HIS A 69 -0.15 -9.77 1.64
C HIS A 69 -0.06 -8.59 2.61
N HIS A 70 -1.16 -7.84 2.79
CA HIS A 70 -1.25 -6.77 3.79
C HIS A 70 -1.16 -7.35 5.21
N THR A 71 -1.81 -8.48 5.48
CA THR A 71 -1.67 -9.14 6.78
C THR A 71 -0.27 -9.72 6.96
N GLU A 72 0.29 -10.31 5.91
CA GLU A 72 1.62 -10.90 5.95
C GLU A 72 2.71 -9.86 6.28
N ILE A 73 2.70 -8.67 5.64
CA ILE A 73 3.69 -7.63 5.93
C ILE A 73 3.65 -7.18 7.40
N HIS A 74 2.46 -7.12 8.02
CA HIS A 74 2.31 -6.85 9.45
C HIS A 74 2.83 -8.00 10.33
N GLN A 75 2.73 -9.25 9.87
CA GLN A 75 3.16 -10.43 10.61
C GLN A 75 4.69 -10.63 10.58
N ILE A 76 5.32 -10.49 9.41
CA ILE A 76 6.74 -10.82 9.23
C ILE A 76 7.64 -9.59 9.25
N GLY A 77 7.05 -8.39 9.26
CA GLY A 77 7.75 -7.11 9.21
C GLY A 77 8.20 -6.72 7.80
N ILE A 78 8.31 -5.42 7.58
CA ILE A 78 8.54 -4.82 6.25
C ILE A 78 9.87 -5.25 5.60
N GLN A 79 10.92 -5.47 6.40
CA GLN A 79 12.23 -5.92 5.91
C GLN A 79 12.15 -7.34 5.36
N THR A 80 11.61 -8.27 6.16
CA THR A 80 11.42 -9.67 5.75
C THR A 80 10.50 -9.75 4.53
N PHE A 81 9.43 -8.95 4.52
CA PHE A 81 8.50 -8.87 3.41
C PHE A 81 9.18 -8.37 2.12
N GLY A 82 9.93 -7.27 2.17
CA GLY A 82 10.65 -6.74 1.01
C GLY A 82 11.73 -7.68 0.48
N ASN A 83 12.37 -8.47 1.34
CA ASN A 83 13.32 -9.50 0.92
C ASN A 83 12.63 -10.71 0.27
N LYS A 84 11.43 -11.08 0.74
CA LYS A 84 10.64 -12.16 0.15
C LYS A 84 10.06 -11.78 -1.21
N TYR A 85 9.58 -10.55 -1.35
CA TYR A 85 8.91 -10.05 -2.54
C TYR A 85 9.72 -8.95 -3.22
N LEU A 86 10.62 -9.34 -4.13
CA LEU A 86 11.53 -8.39 -4.81
C LEU A 86 10.81 -7.23 -5.50
N GLY A 87 9.56 -7.43 -5.96
CA GLY A 87 8.74 -6.39 -6.58
C GLY A 87 8.38 -5.20 -5.68
N THR A 88 8.55 -5.31 -4.35
CA THR A 88 8.35 -4.18 -3.41
C THR A 88 9.65 -3.69 -2.78
N LYS A 89 10.77 -4.38 -2.99
CA LYS A 89 12.06 -4.08 -2.34
C LYS A 89 12.52 -2.66 -2.63
N GLU A 90 12.46 -2.23 -3.88
CA GLU A 90 12.92 -0.89 -4.29
C GLU A 90 12.06 0.21 -3.68
N ALA A 91 10.73 0.07 -3.71
CA ALA A 91 9.81 1.02 -3.10
C ALA A 91 10.04 1.13 -1.58
N ILE A 92 10.19 -0.01 -0.90
CA ILE A 92 10.48 -0.05 0.55
C ILE A 92 11.82 0.62 0.86
N VAL A 93 12.88 0.32 0.11
CA VAL A 93 14.22 0.93 0.28
C VAL A 93 14.18 2.44 0.02
N ALA A 94 13.40 2.90 -0.96
CA ALA A 94 13.33 4.32 -1.30
C ALA A 94 12.55 5.12 -0.24
N ALA A 95 11.57 4.50 0.41
CA ALA A 95 10.70 5.15 1.38
C ALA A 95 11.22 5.12 2.82
N ILE A 96 12.04 4.13 3.17
CA ILE A 96 12.69 4.06 4.49
C ILE A 96 14.13 4.54 4.33
N ASP A 97 14.50 5.59 5.06
CA ASP A 97 15.87 6.11 5.10
C ASP A 97 16.87 4.96 5.34
N LYS A 98 17.84 4.81 4.42
CA LYS A 98 18.73 3.64 4.31
C LYS A 98 19.47 3.33 5.61
N GLU A 99 19.70 4.35 6.45
CA GLU A 99 20.40 4.20 7.74
C GLU A 99 19.59 3.49 8.83
N LYS A 100 18.24 3.41 8.72
CA LYS A 100 17.39 2.77 9.74
C LYS A 100 16.95 1.35 9.42
N VAL A 101 17.23 0.86 8.21
CA VAL A 101 16.62 -0.38 7.70
C VAL A 101 17.53 -1.59 7.70
N GLY A 102 18.82 -1.48 8.01
CA GLY A 102 19.71 -2.65 8.11
C GLY A 102 19.65 -3.57 6.89
N LEU A 103 19.37 -3.02 5.70
CA LEU A 103 19.35 -3.77 4.45
C LEU A 103 20.80 -3.91 3.98
N SER A 104 21.47 -4.95 4.50
CA SER A 104 22.74 -5.49 3.99
C SER A 104 22.51 -6.38 2.78
#